data_AF-A0A9N7ND18-F1
#
_entry.id   AF-A0A9N7ND18-F1
#
_cell.length_a   1.000
_cell.length_b   1.000
_cell.length_c   1.000
_cell.angle_alpha   90.00
_cell.angle_beta   90.00
_cell.angle_gamma   90.00
#
_symmetry.space_group_name_H-M   'P 1'
#
loop_
_entity.id
_entity.type
_entity.pdbx_description
1 polymer ?
#
loop_
_entity_poly.entity_id
_entity_poly.type
_entity_poly.pdbx_seq_one_letter_code
_entity_poly.pdbx_strand_id
1 'polypeptide(L)'
;MSFASVEFPTERSRRSLIPKKKYVFLEENEKKPAIIYSGLSSEKEKLHVDVLMANKDALGCSLSDIKGISPTTCMHRIILEDESKPIREGQRRLNPTLMEVVKGRFLNFYKRGSSMPWRLVSG
;
A
#
# COMPACT_ATOMS: atom_id res chain seq x y z
N MET A 1 -25.19 -8.72 22.68
CA MET A 1 -24.58 -7.39 22.90
C MET A 1 -24.21 -6.84 21.53
N SER A 2 -24.84 -5.72 21.18
CA SER A 2 -24.78 -5.04 19.89
C SER A 2 -23.37 -4.50 19.63
N PHE A 3 -22.87 -4.71 18.41
CA PHE A 3 -21.67 -4.00 17.93
C PHE A 3 -22.08 -2.55 17.64
N ALA A 4 -21.63 -1.62 18.48
CA ALA A 4 -21.71 -0.19 18.17
C ALA A 4 -20.69 0.13 17.07
N SER A 5 -21.21 0.62 15.94
CA SER A 5 -20.46 1.16 14.81
C SER A 5 -19.49 2.25 15.29
N VAL A 6 -18.22 2.13 14.91
CA VAL A 6 -17.23 3.20 15.11
C VAL A 6 -17.41 4.20 13.96
N GLU A 7 -18.02 5.35 14.26
CA GLU A 7 -18.07 6.51 13.37
C GLU A 7 -16.76 7.32 13.47
N PHE A 8 -16.20 7.70 12.32
CA PHE A 8 -15.11 8.68 12.21
C PHE A 8 -15.63 9.93 11.50
N PRO A 9 -15.65 11.13 12.12
CA PRO A 9 -15.91 12.40 11.43
C PRO A 9 -14.60 13.25 11.41
N THR A 10 -14.25 14.08 10.43
CA THR A 10 -14.96 14.64 9.26
C THR A 10 -13.91 14.99 8.19
N GLU A 11 -14.32 14.88 6.93
CA GLU A 11 -13.67 15.38 5.71
C GLU A 11 -12.36 16.20 5.84
N ARG A 12 -11.26 15.58 5.41
CA ARG A 12 -10.14 16.33 4.81
C ARG A 12 -10.03 15.93 3.36
N SER A 13 -10.80 16.65 2.53
CA SER A 13 -10.59 16.83 1.08
C SER A 13 -10.02 15.59 0.36
N ARG A 14 -10.71 14.45 0.44
CA ARG A 14 -10.65 13.53 -0.69
C ARG A 14 -11.51 14.20 -1.75
N ARG A 15 -10.91 15.13 -2.51
CA ARG A 15 -11.51 15.58 -3.77
C ARG A 15 -12.00 14.30 -4.47
N SER A 16 -13.29 14.26 -4.75
CA SER A 16 -13.97 13.22 -5.52
C SER A 16 -13.47 13.25 -6.96
N LEU A 17 -12.15 13.06 -7.16
CA LEU A 17 -11.46 13.42 -8.41
C LEU A 17 -11.96 12.64 -9.61
N ILE A 18 -12.69 11.55 -9.41
CA ILE A 18 -13.35 10.83 -10.49
C ILE A 18 -14.71 10.36 -9.97
N PRO A 19 -15.81 11.09 -10.22
CA PRO A 19 -17.16 10.71 -9.80
C PRO A 19 -17.70 9.46 -10.53
N LYS A 20 -16.92 8.89 -11.45
CA LYS A 20 -17.32 7.85 -12.40
C LYS A 20 -16.23 6.78 -12.52
N LYS A 21 -16.20 5.83 -11.59
CA LYS A 21 -15.28 4.67 -11.61
C LYS A 21 -16.10 3.37 -11.68
N LYS A 22 -15.63 2.39 -12.44
CA LYS A 22 -16.19 1.04 -12.53
C LYS A 22 -15.06 0.03 -12.30
N TYR A 23 -15.37 -1.05 -11.60
CA TYR A 23 -14.45 -2.16 -11.41
C TYR A 23 -14.67 -3.21 -12.48
N VAL A 24 -13.58 -3.70 -13.07
CA VAL A 24 -13.57 -4.80 -14.03
C VAL A 24 -12.52 -5.79 -13.60
N PHE A 25 -12.83 -7.08 -13.66
CA PHE A 25 -11.90 -8.15 -13.33
C PHE A 25 -11.26 -8.69 -14.59
N LEU A 26 -9.93 -8.82 -14.59
CA LEU A 26 -9.16 -9.25 -15.75
C LEU A 26 -8.95 -10.77 -15.80
N GLU A 27 -9.40 -11.51 -14.78
CA GLU A 27 -9.29 -12.97 -14.67
C GLU A 27 -10.59 -13.63 -14.22
N GLU A 28 -10.76 -14.90 -14.60
CA GLU A 28 -11.81 -15.76 -14.07
C GLU A 28 -11.59 -15.98 -12.57
N ASN A 29 -12.67 -15.94 -11.77
CA ASN A 29 -12.70 -15.93 -10.29
C ASN A 29 -12.47 -14.57 -9.59
N GLU A 30 -12.81 -13.45 -10.21
CA GLU A 30 -12.75 -12.11 -9.58
C GLU A 30 -11.34 -11.72 -9.10
N LYS A 31 -10.31 -12.28 -9.73
CA LYS A 31 -8.91 -11.95 -9.44
C LYS A 31 -8.47 -10.75 -10.30
N LYS A 32 -7.49 -9.98 -9.79
CA LYS A 32 -6.89 -8.80 -10.44
C LYS A 32 -7.91 -7.73 -10.87
N PRO A 33 -8.49 -6.99 -9.89
CA PRO A 33 -9.42 -5.91 -10.21
C PRO A 33 -8.69 -4.72 -10.85
N ALA A 34 -9.22 -4.23 -11.97
CA ALA A 34 -8.83 -2.99 -12.62
C ALA A 34 -9.93 -1.93 -12.45
N ILE A 35 -9.52 -0.67 -12.27
CA ILE A 35 -10.43 0.47 -12.14
C ILE A 35 -10.46 1.22 -13.47
N ILE A 36 -11.64 1.30 -14.08
CA ILE A 36 -11.87 2.01 -15.34
C ILE A 36 -12.83 3.20 -15.15
N TYR A 37 -12.83 4.14 -16.09
CA TYR A 37 -13.76 5.27 -16.08
C TYR A 37 -15.17 4.84 -16.52
N SER A 38 -16.20 5.16 -15.72
CA SER A 38 -17.58 4.72 -16.01
C SER A 38 -18.34 5.60 -17.00
N GLY A 39 -17.73 6.67 -17.53
CA GLY A 39 -18.30 7.53 -18.57
C GLY A 39 -17.78 7.22 -19.99
N LEU A 40 -17.16 6.05 -20.20
CA LEU A 40 -16.75 5.60 -21.54
C LEU A 40 -17.97 5.11 -22.34
N SER A 41 -17.94 5.26 -23.66
CA SER A 41 -18.90 4.59 -24.54
C SER A 41 -18.63 3.08 -24.54
N SER A 42 -19.65 2.26 -24.80
CA SER A 42 -19.53 0.78 -24.73
C SER A 42 -18.38 0.23 -25.61
N GLU A 43 -18.15 0.83 -26.78
CA GLU A 43 -17.04 0.47 -27.67
C GLU A 43 -15.67 0.78 -27.07
N LYS A 44 -15.51 1.98 -26.50
CA LYS A 44 -14.25 2.41 -25.85
C LYS A 44 -14.00 1.63 -24.57
N GLU A 45 -15.05 1.27 -23.85
CA GLU A 45 -14.97 0.42 -22.67
C GLU A 45 -14.40 -0.96 -23.02
N LYS A 46 -14.95 -1.62 -24.05
CA LYS A 46 -14.45 -2.93 -24.52
C LYS A 46 -12.99 -2.85 -24.94
N LEU A 47 -12.64 -1.89 -25.79
CA LEU A 47 -11.25 -1.67 -26.21
C LEU A 47 -10.32 -1.45 -25.01
N HIS A 48 -10.76 -0.68 -24.01
CA HIS A 48 -9.97 -0.41 -22.82
C HIS A 48 -9.75 -1.68 -21.99
N VAL A 49 -10.79 -2.49 -21.81
CA VAL A 49 -10.68 -3.78 -21.12
C VAL A 49 -9.79 -4.75 -21.90
N ASP A 50 -9.89 -4.81 -23.23
CA ASP A 50 -9.05 -5.67 -24.07
C ASP A 50 -7.56 -5.31 -23.95
N VAL A 51 -7.23 -4.02 -23.94
CA VAL A 51 -5.86 -3.55 -23.72
C VAL A 51 -5.36 -3.91 -22.32
N LEU A 52 -6.21 -3.79 -21.29
CA LEU A 52 -5.86 -4.19 -19.92
C LEU A 52 -5.67 -5.71 -19.80
N MET A 53 -6.48 -6.51 -20.48
CA MET A 53 -6.33 -7.96 -20.53
C MET A 53 -5.04 -8.37 -21.25
N ALA A 54 -4.69 -7.70 -22.36
CA ALA A 54 -3.44 -7.96 -23.08
C ALA A 54 -2.19 -7.61 -22.26
N ASN A 55 -2.28 -6.63 -21.35
CA ASN A 55 -1.17 -6.16 -20.53
C ASN A 55 -1.28 -6.56 -19.05
N LYS A 56 -2.08 -7.60 -18.73
CA LYS A 56 -2.37 -8.02 -17.35
C LYS A 56 -1.11 -8.38 -16.54
N ASP A 57 -0.04 -8.82 -17.19
CA ASP A 57 1.23 -9.17 -16.53
C ASP A 57 2.04 -7.94 -16.13
N ALA A 58 1.85 -6.81 -16.80
CA ALA A 58 2.50 -5.54 -16.48
C ALA A 58 1.78 -4.80 -15.34
N LEU A 59 0.49 -5.05 -15.15
CA LEU A 59 -0.36 -4.45 -14.11
C LEU A 59 -0.17 -5.11 -12.74
N GLY A 60 1.06 -5.54 -12.44
CA GLY A 60 1.41 -6.36 -11.28
C GLY A 60 0.64 -5.98 -10.01
N CYS A 61 -0.26 -6.87 -9.59
CA CYS A 61 -1.10 -6.68 -8.41
C CYS A 61 -0.30 -6.96 -7.12
N SER A 62 0.76 -7.74 -7.24
CA SER A 62 1.73 -8.04 -6.19
C SER A 62 3.12 -7.52 -6.57
N LEU A 63 3.95 -7.21 -5.57
CA LEU A 63 5.36 -6.86 -5.76
C LEU A 63 6.14 -7.94 -6.53
N SER A 64 5.72 -9.21 -6.44
CA SER A 64 6.28 -10.33 -7.20
C SER A 64 6.07 -10.23 -8.71
N ASP A 65 5.04 -9.50 -9.14
CA ASP A 65 4.62 -9.45 -10.53
C ASP A 65 5.35 -8.33 -11.30
N ILE A 66 5.95 -7.38 -10.58
CA ILE A 66 6.74 -6.29 -11.16
C ILE A 66 8.12 -6.84 -11.53
N LYS A 67 8.24 -7.36 -12.75
CA LYS A 67 9.52 -7.81 -13.33
C LYS A 67 10.57 -6.69 -13.24
N GLY A 68 11.65 -6.94 -12.50
CA GLY A 68 12.77 -6.00 -12.31
C GLY A 68 12.90 -5.45 -10.88
N ILE A 69 11.84 -5.53 -10.07
CA ILE A 69 11.90 -5.19 -8.64
C ILE A 69 12.03 -6.50 -7.86
N SER A 70 13.24 -7.04 -7.74
CA SER A 70 13.46 -8.11 -6.78
C SER A 70 13.40 -7.53 -5.37
N PRO A 71 12.65 -8.13 -4.42
CA PRO A 71 12.67 -7.73 -3.02
C PRO A 71 14.09 -7.69 -2.45
N THR A 72 15.01 -8.51 -2.97
CA THR A 72 16.42 -8.53 -2.56
C THR A 72 17.22 -7.34 -3.12
N THR A 73 16.83 -6.79 -4.28
CA THR A 73 17.48 -5.63 -4.90
C THR A 73 17.01 -4.32 -4.27
N CYS A 74 15.79 -4.27 -3.71
CA CYS A 74 15.27 -3.11 -2.98
C CYS A 74 15.69 -3.04 -1.51
N MET A 75 16.56 -3.95 -1.05
CA MET A 75 17.14 -3.83 0.29
C MET A 75 18.19 -2.72 0.29
N HIS A 76 17.81 -1.54 0.78
CA HIS A 76 18.76 -0.47 1.02
C HIS A 76 19.79 -0.91 2.06
N ARG A 77 21.07 -0.94 1.68
CA ARG A 77 22.18 -1.15 2.61
C ARG A 77 22.57 0.18 3.22
N ILE A 78 22.46 0.27 4.54
CA ILE A 78 23.00 1.39 5.31
C ILE A 78 24.41 0.96 5.71
N ILE A 79 25.42 1.57 5.09
CA ILE A 79 26.83 1.35 5.44
C ILE A 79 27.11 2.20 6.68
N LEU A 80 27.69 1.58 7.71
CA LEU A 80 28.15 2.27 8.91
C LEU A 80 29.69 2.35 8.90
N GLU A 81 30.25 3.33 9.60
CA GLU A 81 31.70 3.45 9.77
C GLU A 81 32.26 2.29 10.61
N ASP A 82 33.53 1.91 10.37
CA ASP A 82 34.17 0.71 10.92
C ASP A 82 34.18 0.64 12.47
N GLU A 83 34.14 1.79 13.15
CA GLU A 83 34.12 1.88 14.61
C GLU A 83 32.74 2.22 15.20
N SER A 84 31.71 2.24 14.36
CA SER A 84 30.35 2.57 14.81
C SER A 84 29.79 1.48 15.75
N LYS A 85 29.21 1.93 16.86
CA LYS A 85 28.59 1.05 17.87
C LYS A 85 27.08 1.24 17.87
N PRO A 86 26.28 0.16 17.96
CA PRO A 86 24.84 0.29 18.11
C PRO A 86 24.52 0.95 19.46
N ILE A 87 23.82 2.09 19.41
CA ILE A 87 23.38 2.80 20.61
C ILE A 87 21.88 2.58 20.79
N ARG A 88 21.47 2.17 21.99
CA ARG A 88 20.07 2.09 22.39
C ARG A 88 19.71 3.29 23.24
N GLU A 89 18.95 4.21 22.68
CA GLU A 89 18.38 5.32 23.46
C GLU A 89 17.14 4.87 24.24
N GLY A 90 16.95 5.45 25.43
CA GLY A 90 15.75 5.23 26.24
C GLY A 90 14.51 5.79 25.55
N GLN A 91 13.43 5.00 25.48
CA GLN A 91 12.17 5.45 24.90
C GLN A 91 11.62 6.64 25.71
N ARG A 92 11.41 7.78 25.05
CA ARG A 92 10.78 8.94 25.69
C ARG A 92 9.33 8.62 26.06
N ARG A 93 8.89 9.09 27.23
CA ARG A 93 7.49 8.95 27.65
C ARG A 93 6.61 9.80 26.74
N LEU A 94 5.65 9.16 26.08
CA LEU A 94 4.63 9.84 25.29
C LEU A 94 3.46 10.26 26.19
N ASN A 95 2.80 11.36 25.83
CA ASN A 95 1.52 11.73 26.43
C ASN A 95 0.50 10.57 26.20
N PRO A 96 -0.27 10.12 27.21
CA PRO A 96 -1.28 9.07 27.05
C PRO A 96 -2.23 9.27 25.87
N THR A 97 -2.68 10.51 25.60
CA THR A 97 -3.55 10.83 24.46
C THR A 97 -2.86 10.56 23.12
N LEU A 98 -1.56 10.89 23.02
CA LEU A 98 -0.77 10.61 21.81
C LEU A 98 -0.46 9.12 21.67
N MET A 99 -0.33 8.40 22.78
CA MET A 99 -0.04 6.96 22.76
C MET A 99 -1.14 6.17 22.04
N GLU A 100 -2.41 6.49 22.25
CA GLU A 100 -3.52 5.81 21.58
C GLU A 100 -3.51 6.06 20.06
N VAL A 101 -3.27 7.31 19.65
CA VAL A 101 -3.15 7.69 18.23
C VAL A 101 -1.97 6.99 17.57
N VAL A 102 -0.82 6.94 18.23
CA VAL A 102 0.39 6.28 17.72
C VAL A 102 0.19 4.77 17.61
N LYS A 103 -0.43 4.12 18.60
CA LYS A 103 -0.76 2.69 18.55
C LYS A 103 -1.66 2.36 17.36
N GLY A 104 -2.71 3.15 17.12
CA GLY A 104 -3.60 2.96 15.97
C GLY A 104 -2.88 3.13 14.63
N ARG A 105 -2.01 4.14 14.50
CA ARG A 105 -1.20 4.35 13.29
C ARG A 105 -0.17 3.24 13.08
N PHE A 106 0.48 2.78 14.14
CA PHE A 106 1.47 1.71 14.07
C PHE A 106 0.82 0.38 13.66
N LEU A 107 -0.34 0.05 14.23
CA LEU A 107 -1.10 -1.14 13.83
C LEU A 107 -1.52 -1.08 12.35
N ASN A 108 -1.98 0.09 11.89
CA ASN A 108 -2.30 0.30 10.47
C ASN A 108 -1.07 0.19 9.57
N PHE A 109 0.09 0.69 10.02
CA PHE A 109 1.36 0.56 9.29
C PHE A 109 1.79 -0.90 9.17
N TYR A 110 1.70 -1.67 10.26
CA TYR A 110 2.02 -3.09 10.28
C TYR A 110 1.09 -3.90 9.37
N LYS A 111 -0.24 -3.65 9.44
CA LYS A 111 -1.25 -4.30 8.57
C LYS A 111 -1.02 -4.05 7.08
N ARG A 112 -0.35 -2.94 6.71
CA ARG A 112 -0.05 -2.58 5.31
C ARG A 112 1.24 -3.24 4.80
N GLY A 113 1.91 -4.07 5.59
CA GLY A 113 3.14 -4.75 5.17
C GLY A 113 4.32 -3.78 4.93
N SER A 114 4.23 -2.54 5.43
CA SER A 114 5.26 -1.51 5.23
C SER A 114 6.46 -1.64 6.17
N SER A 115 6.45 -2.63 7.07
CA SER A 115 7.58 -2.98 7.92
C SER A 115 8.61 -3.77 7.09
N MET A 116 9.36 -3.09 6.24
CA MET A 116 10.50 -3.70 5.54
C MET A 116 11.57 -4.12 6.57
N PRO A 117 12.18 -5.31 6.44
CA PRO A 117 13.28 -5.73 7.29
C PRO A 117 14.56 -4.96 6.91
N TRP A 118 14.89 -3.92 7.65
CA TRP A 118 16.18 -3.24 7.55
C TRP A 118 17.27 -4.17 8.09
N ARG A 119 18.24 -4.54 7.26
CA ARG A 119 19.42 -5.30 7.68
C ARG A 119 20.61 -4.36 7.77
N LEU A 120 21.13 -4.18 8.99
CA LEU A 120 22.44 -3.55 9.20
C LEU A 120 23.53 -4.57 8.83
N VAL A 121 24.55 -4.12 8.12
CA VAL A 121 25.72 -4.95 7.79
C VAL A 121 26.95 -4.14 8.20
N SER A 122 27.72 -4.66 9.15
CA SER A 122 29.05 -4.13 9.48
C SER A 122 30.03 -4.57 8.39
N GLY A 123 30.90 -3.65 7.97
CA GLY A 123 32.07 -3.95 7.14
C GLY A 123 33.08 -4.83 7.88
#